data_AF-A0A916PZ41-F1
#
_entry.id   AF-A0A916PZ41-F1
#
_cell.length_a   1.000
_cell.length_b   1.000
_cell.length_c   1.000
_cell.angle_alpha   90.00
_cell.angle_beta   90.00
_cell.angle_gamma   90.00
#
_symmetry.space_group_name_H-M   'P 1'
#
loop_
_entity.id
_entity.type
_entity.pdbx_description
1 polymer ?
#
loop_
_entity_poly.entity_id
_entity_poly.type
_entity_poly.pdbx_seq_one_letter_code
_entity_poly.pdbx_strand_id
1 'polypeptide(L)'
;MATATLLNYEIEEGQRLIDALNSAGLSTDSALWIYSSDSESWHLMLTSEICDREGTLKAYKEILTVFRDVQPELKIDWTSLIAVSPKNELIEDLRQSQLQWHRNLSGRRFTDNMVNGVRVDDGYIYQIK
;
A
#
# COMPACT_ATOMS: atom_id res chain seq x y z
N MET A 1 3.79 6.60 24.65
CA MET A 1 3.72 5.57 23.60
C MET A 1 4.28 6.20 22.35
N ALA A 2 5.35 5.64 21.78
CA ALA A 2 6.00 6.21 20.61
C ALA A 2 5.17 5.82 19.38
N THR A 3 4.27 6.69 18.95
CA THR A 3 3.55 6.51 17.68
C THR A 3 4.59 6.58 16.57
N ALA A 4 4.94 5.45 15.94
CA ALA A 4 5.79 5.49 14.76
C ALA A 4 5.06 6.37 13.74
N THR A 5 5.63 7.54 13.44
CA THR A 5 4.98 8.52 12.58
C THR A 5 5.48 8.29 11.17
N LEU A 6 4.58 8.09 10.21
CA LEU A 6 4.96 8.01 8.80
C LEU A 6 5.65 9.31 8.40
N LEU A 7 6.94 9.19 8.06
CA LEU A 7 7.78 10.31 7.70
C LEU A 7 7.51 10.69 6.24
N ASN A 8 7.66 11.98 5.92
CA ASN A 8 7.40 12.47 4.56
C ASN A 8 8.25 11.74 3.52
N TYR A 9 9.50 11.40 3.85
CA TYR A 9 10.36 10.65 2.94
C TYR A 9 9.81 9.25 2.66
N GLU A 10 9.18 8.56 3.62
CA GLU A 10 8.59 7.23 3.38
C GLU A 10 7.43 7.33 2.39
N ILE A 11 6.67 8.43 2.49
CA ILE A 11 5.60 8.73 1.55
C ILE A 11 6.18 8.99 0.14
N GLU A 12 7.26 9.76 0.04
CA GLU A 12 7.92 10.05 -1.23
C GLU A 12 8.53 8.78 -1.86
N GLU A 13 9.20 7.95 -1.06
CA GLU A 13 9.81 6.69 -1.52
C GLU A 13 8.75 5.66 -1.94
N GLY A 14 7.64 5.55 -1.20
CA GLY A 14 6.53 4.70 -1.60
C GLY A 14 5.89 5.14 -2.92
N GLN A 15 5.76 6.45 -3.15
CA GLN A 15 5.30 7.00 -4.43
C GLN A 15 6.28 6.62 -5.56
N ARG A 16 7.59 6.78 -5.35
CA ARG A 16 8.62 6.39 -6.32
C ARG A 16 8.54 4.90 -6.68
N LEU A 17 8.28 4.02 -5.70
CA LEU A 17 8.07 2.60 -5.96
C LEU A 17 6.81 2.37 -6.82
N ILE A 18 5.69 3.01 -6.50
CA ILE A 18 4.44 2.88 -7.25
C ILE A 18 4.63 3.34 -8.71
N ASP A 19 5.32 4.46 -8.92
CA ASP A 19 5.64 4.96 -10.26
C ASP A 19 6.54 3.99 -11.03
N ALA A 20 7.54 3.39 -10.37
CA ALA A 20 8.39 2.36 -10.98
C ALA A 20 7.60 1.09 -11.34
N LEU A 21 6.69 0.64 -10.47
CA LEU A 21 5.82 -0.50 -10.72
C LEU A 21 4.92 -0.25 -11.94
N ASN A 22 4.30 0.93 -12.00
CA ASN A 22 3.49 1.32 -13.16
C ASN A 22 4.34 1.39 -14.43
N SER A 23 5.57 1.90 -14.37
CA SER A 23 6.50 1.94 -15.51
C SER A 23 6.96 0.55 -15.95
N ALA A 24 7.02 -0.42 -15.02
CA ALA A 24 7.35 -1.81 -15.31
C ALA A 24 6.14 -2.61 -15.85
N GLY A 25 4.96 -2.00 -15.96
CA GLY A 25 3.73 -2.66 -16.40
C GLY A 25 2.99 -3.41 -15.29
N LEU A 26 3.44 -3.30 -14.04
CA LEU A 26 2.76 -3.81 -12.86
C LEU A 26 1.67 -2.80 -12.46
N SER A 27 0.51 -2.91 -13.12
CA SER A 27 -0.64 -2.07 -12.80
C SER A 27 -1.04 -2.27 -11.35
N THR A 28 -0.82 -1.25 -10.53
CA THR A 28 -1.15 -1.25 -9.11
C THR A 28 -2.46 -0.50 -8.94
N ASP A 29 -3.58 -1.21 -8.86
CA ASP A 29 -4.92 -0.58 -8.77
C ASP A 29 -5.07 0.33 -7.55
N SER A 30 -4.59 -0.14 -6.40
CA SER A 30 -4.64 0.54 -5.12
C SER A 30 -3.32 0.40 -4.38
N ALA A 31 -2.91 1.49 -3.74
CA ALA A 31 -1.70 1.54 -2.95
C ALA A 31 -1.93 2.41 -1.71
N LEU A 32 -1.55 1.89 -0.54
CA LEU A 32 -1.63 2.62 0.71
C LEU A 32 -0.57 2.18 1.72
N TRP A 33 -0.14 3.12 2.56
CA TRP A 33 0.54 2.80 3.81
C TRP A 33 -0.48 2.48 4.89
N ILE A 34 -0.18 1.47 5.69
CA ILE A 34 -0.95 1.05 6.85
C ILE A 34 0.00 0.89 8.04
N TYR A 35 -0.36 1.49 9.17
CA TYR A 35 0.37 1.28 10.41
C TYR A 35 -0.09 -0.03 11.07
N SER A 36 0.85 -0.94 11.29
CA SER A 36 0.59 -2.17 12.05
C SER A 36 0.97 -1.96 13.50
N SER A 37 -0.04 -1.91 14.37
CA SER A 37 0.16 -1.82 15.82
C SER A 37 0.79 -3.08 16.43
N ASP A 38 0.74 -4.22 15.72
CA ASP A 38 1.39 -5.47 16.15
C ASP A 38 2.92 -5.41 15.98
N SER A 39 3.38 -4.85 14.85
CA SER A 39 4.81 -4.74 14.54
C SER A 39 5.39 -3.35 14.85
N GLU A 40 4.58 -2.45 15.39
CA GLU A 40 4.89 -1.03 15.62
C GLU A 40 5.55 -0.35 14.39
N SER A 41 5.14 -0.78 13.18
CA SER A 41 5.82 -0.45 11.93
C SER A 41 4.83 -0.16 10.80
N TRP A 42 5.27 0.68 9.87
CA TRP A 42 4.53 1.02 8.67
C TRP A 42 4.72 -0.05 7.59
N HIS A 43 3.62 -0.46 6.98
CA HIS A 43 3.60 -1.39 5.86
C HIS A 43 3.01 -0.72 4.62
N LEU A 44 3.67 -0.87 3.48
CA LEU A 44 3.20 -0.40 2.19
C LEU A 44 2.44 -1.52 1.50
N MET A 45 1.12 -1.40 1.51
CA MET A 45 0.22 -2.34 0.85
C MET A 45 -0.01 -1.93 -0.60
N LEU A 46 0.28 -2.86 -1.51
CA LEU A 46 0.16 -2.69 -2.95
C LEU A 46 -0.74 -3.78 -3.50
N THR A 47 -1.81 -3.41 -4.22
CA THR A 47 -2.63 -4.40 -4.91
C THR A 47 -1.99 -4.75 -6.24
N SER A 48 -1.93 -6.04 -6.56
CA SER A 48 -1.49 -6.50 -7.87
C SER A 48 -2.44 -7.56 -8.40
N GLU A 49 -2.87 -7.44 -9.65
CA GLU A 49 -3.63 -8.50 -10.34
C GLU A 49 -2.87 -9.83 -10.41
N ILE A 50 -1.53 -9.78 -10.33
CA ILE A 50 -0.68 -10.98 -10.27
C ILE A 50 -1.01 -11.82 -9.04
N CYS A 51 -1.43 -11.20 -7.93
CA CYS A 51 -1.86 -11.93 -6.74
C CYS A 51 -3.05 -12.86 -7.03
N ASP A 52 -3.99 -12.44 -7.90
CA ASP A 52 -5.17 -13.23 -8.28
C ASP A 52 -4.83 -14.28 -9.36
N ARG A 53 -3.96 -13.93 -10.32
CA ARG A 53 -3.62 -14.81 -11.46
C ARG A 53 -2.59 -15.87 -11.12
N GLU A 54 -1.54 -15.50 -10.39
CA GLU A 54 -0.37 -16.35 -10.16
C GLU A 54 -0.02 -16.55 -8.68
N GLY A 55 -0.73 -15.85 -7.80
CA GLY A 55 -0.56 -15.92 -6.35
C GLY A 55 0.32 -14.81 -5.77
N THR A 56 0.07 -14.51 -4.50
CA THR A 56 0.73 -13.42 -3.75
C THR A 56 2.25 -13.50 -3.75
N LEU A 57 2.80 -14.72 -3.69
CA LEU A 57 4.25 -14.93 -3.63
C LEU A 57 4.95 -14.53 -4.94
N LYS A 58 4.28 -14.73 -6.09
CA LYS A 58 4.81 -14.31 -7.38
C LYS A 58 4.69 -12.79 -7.55
N ALA A 59 3.56 -12.21 -7.20
CA ALA A 59 3.39 -10.75 -7.19
C ALA A 59 4.45 -10.05 -6.31
N TYR A 60 4.70 -10.61 -5.12
CA TYR A 60 5.73 -10.09 -4.22
C TYR A 60 7.13 -10.14 -4.83
N LYS A 61 7.48 -11.22 -5.55
CA LYS A 61 8.76 -11.33 -6.26
C LYS A 61 8.89 -10.30 -7.39
N GLU A 62 7.83 -10.05 -8.14
CA GLU A 62 7.84 -9.03 -9.21
C GLU A 62 8.02 -7.63 -8.62
N ILE A 63 7.29 -7.32 -7.53
CA ILE A 63 7.43 -6.05 -6.81
C ILE A 63 8.86 -5.90 -6.27
N LEU A 64 9.43 -6.95 -5.66
CA LEU A 64 10.81 -6.93 -5.17
C LEU A 64 11.83 -6.76 -6.29
N THR A 65 11.57 -7.33 -7.47
CA THR A 65 12.44 -7.17 -8.63
C THR A 65 12.48 -5.71 -9.04
N VAL A 66 11.33 -5.07 -9.19
CA VAL A 66 11.25 -3.62 -9.51
C VAL A 66 11.86 -2.78 -8.39
N PHE A 67 11.54 -3.09 -7.13
CA PHE A 67 12.10 -2.39 -5.96
C PHE A 67 13.62 -2.32 -5.99
N ARG A 68 14.29 -3.42 -6.36
CA ARG A 68 15.75 -3.50 -6.48
C ARG A 68 16.30 -2.80 -7.71
N ASP A 69 15.49 -2.63 -8.75
CA ASP A 69 15.87 -1.95 -9.98
C ASP A 69 15.74 -0.42 -9.84
N VAL A 70 14.90 0.07 -8.91
CA VAL A 70 14.73 1.51 -8.65
C VAL A 70 16.05 2.16 -8.21
N GLN A 71 16.50 3.14 -9.01
CA GLN A 71 17.67 3.97 -8.74
C GLN A 71 17.26 5.44 -8.58
N PRO A 72 17.80 6.18 -7.59
CA PRO A 72 18.60 5.69 -6.45
C PRO A 72 17.81 4.76 -5.53
N GLU A 73 18.54 3.90 -4.81
CA GLU A 73 18.00 2.87 -3.90
C GLU A 73 16.95 3.45 -2.97
N LEU A 74 15.82 2.74 -2.87
CA LEU A 74 14.71 3.11 -2.01
C LEU A 74 15.09 2.96 -0.55
N LYS A 75 14.84 3.98 0.26
CA LYS A 75 15.17 4.00 1.70
C LYS A 75 14.13 3.31 2.59
N ILE A 76 13.18 2.59 2.01
CA ILE A 76 12.15 1.84 2.74
C ILE A 76 12.54 0.38 2.84
N ASP A 77 12.17 -0.28 3.94
CA ASP A 77 12.45 -1.69 4.12
C ASP A 77 11.56 -2.56 3.22
N TRP A 78 12.18 -3.49 2.52
CA TRP A 78 11.48 -4.45 1.66
C TRP A 78 10.54 -5.37 2.44
N THR A 79 10.80 -5.57 3.74
CA THR A 79 9.92 -6.31 4.68
C THR A 79 8.63 -5.57 4.98
N SER A 80 8.61 -4.25 4.82
CA SER A 80 7.41 -3.43 4.98
C SER A 80 6.46 -3.54 3.78
N LEU A 81 6.92 -4.08 2.64
CA LEU A 81 6.10 -4.22 1.44
C LEU A 81 5.15 -5.41 1.57
N ILE A 82 3.86 -5.18 1.30
CA ILE A 82 2.83 -6.21 1.30
C ILE A 82 2.10 -6.20 -0.04
N ALA A 83 2.20 -7.31 -0.77
CA ALA A 83 1.41 -7.54 -1.97
C ALA A 83 0.05 -8.14 -1.57
N VAL A 84 -1.04 -7.54 -2.02
CA VAL A 84 -2.40 -8.07 -1.81
C VAL A 84 -3.16 -8.18 -3.12
N SER A 85 -4.21 -9.00 -3.14
CA SER A 85 -5.14 -9.03 -4.27
C SER A 85 -5.95 -7.74 -4.30
N PRO A 86 -6.31 -7.20 -5.47
CA PRO A 86 -7.28 -6.11 -5.57
C PRO A 86 -8.65 -6.46 -4.97
N LYS A 87 -8.96 -7.76 -4.82
CA LYS A 87 -10.16 -8.27 -4.15
C LYS A 87 -10.01 -8.39 -2.62
N ASN A 88 -8.97 -7.81 -2.04
CA ASN A 88 -8.78 -7.81 -0.60
C ASN A 88 -9.92 -7.01 0.07
N GLU A 89 -10.53 -7.56 1.11
CA GLU A 89 -11.67 -6.95 1.80
C GLU A 89 -11.39 -5.50 2.26
N LEU A 90 -10.16 -5.21 2.72
CA LEU A 90 -9.77 -3.85 3.12
C LEU A 90 -9.82 -2.87 1.94
N ILE A 91 -9.34 -3.29 0.78
CA ILE A 91 -9.34 -2.46 -0.44
C ILE A 91 -10.76 -2.30 -0.97
N GLU A 92 -11.56 -3.38 -0.97
CA GLU A 92 -12.97 -3.33 -1.33
C GLU A 92 -13.73 -2.34 -0.45
N ASP A 93 -13.57 -2.40 0.88
CA ASP A 93 -14.23 -1.50 1.83
C ASP A 93 -13.83 -0.04 1.60
N LEU A 94 -12.54 0.24 1.38
CA LEU A 94 -12.09 1.59 1.07
C LEU A 94 -12.65 2.08 -0.28
N ARG A 95 -12.72 1.22 -1.29
CA ARG A 95 -13.31 1.55 -2.60
C ARG A 95 -14.81 1.82 -2.47
N GLN A 96 -15.53 1.00 -1.72
CA GLN A 96 -16.95 1.22 -1.43
C GLN A 96 -17.17 2.53 -0.68
N SER A 97 -16.33 2.83 0.31
CA SER A 97 -16.37 4.10 1.04
C SER A 97 -16.14 5.30 0.12
N GLN A 98 -15.17 5.19 -0.80
CA GLN A 98 -14.88 6.19 -1.82
C GLN A 98 -16.11 6.49 -2.70
N LEU A 99 -16.77 5.43 -3.16
CA LEU A 99 -17.96 5.48 -4.01
C LEU A 99 -19.17 6.06 -3.25
N GLN A 100 -19.45 5.57 -2.05
CA GLN A 100 -20.59 6.00 -1.24
C GLN A 100 -20.50 7.50 -0.89
N TRP A 101 -19.29 7.99 -0.60
CA TRP A 101 -19.09 9.37 -0.16
C TRP A 101 -18.78 10.32 -1.33
N HIS A 102 -18.66 9.79 -2.56
CA HIS A 102 -18.24 10.52 -3.76
C HIS A 102 -16.99 11.38 -3.53
N ARG A 103 -16.04 10.89 -2.73
CA ARG A 103 -14.82 11.62 -2.36
C ARG A 103 -13.61 10.83 -2.81
N ASN A 104 -12.66 11.47 -3.48
CA ASN A 104 -11.39 10.84 -3.77
C ASN A 104 -10.56 10.72 -2.47
N LEU A 105 -10.20 9.48 -2.10
CA LEU A 105 -9.39 9.17 -0.91
C LEU A 105 -7.88 9.24 -1.19
N SER A 106 -7.48 9.36 -2.46
CA SER A 106 -6.09 9.52 -2.89
C SER A 106 -5.44 10.75 -2.24
N GLY A 107 -4.24 10.55 -1.70
CA GLY A 107 -3.46 11.57 -1.00
C GLY A 107 -3.95 11.90 0.41
N ARG A 108 -4.89 11.13 0.97
CA ARG A 108 -5.43 11.37 2.32
C ARG A 108 -4.89 10.39 3.34
N ARG A 109 -4.62 10.90 4.55
CA ARG A 109 -4.49 10.06 5.74
C ARG A 109 -5.86 9.61 6.22
N PHE A 110 -5.93 8.36 6.66
CA PHE A 110 -7.06 7.85 7.42
C PHE A 110 -6.55 7.37 8.78
N THR A 111 -7.23 7.79 9.83
CA THR A 111 -6.85 7.54 11.22
C THR A 111 -8.05 6.98 11.96
N ASP A 112 -7.82 6.05 12.89
CA ASP A 112 -8.86 5.44 13.73
C ASP A 112 -10.01 4.80 12.95
N ASN A 113 -9.67 3.95 11.97
CA ASN A 113 -10.68 3.24 11.19
C ASN A 113 -10.61 1.74 11.48
N MET A 114 -11.74 1.17 11.90
CA MET A 114 -11.95 -0.27 11.85
C MET A 114 -12.29 -0.64 10.41
N VAL A 115 -11.39 -1.35 9.74
CA VAL A 115 -11.70 -1.97 8.44
C VAL A 115 -11.81 -3.47 8.65
N ASN A 116 -13.03 -4.00 8.50
CA ASN A 116 -13.38 -5.40 8.69
C ASN A 116 -12.85 -6.05 10.00
N GLY A 117 -12.88 -5.32 11.12
CA GLY A 117 -12.41 -5.80 12.42
C GLY A 117 -10.90 -5.74 12.64
N VAL A 118 -10.11 -5.36 11.63
CA VAL A 118 -8.70 -4.97 11.79
C VAL A 118 -8.67 -3.50 12.20
N ARG A 119 -8.12 -3.22 13.38
CA ARG A 119 -7.90 -1.85 13.83
C ARG A 119 -6.72 -1.28 13.04
N VAL A 120 -7.00 -0.27 12.24
CA VAL A 120 -5.98 0.54 11.58
C VAL A 120 -5.90 1.86 12.33
N ASP A 121 -4.87 2.01 13.14
CA ASP A 121 -4.67 3.23 13.93
C ASP A 121 -4.34 4.42 13.01
N ASP A 122 -3.50 4.22 11.98
CA ASP A 122 -3.12 5.25 11.01
C ASP A 122 -2.79 4.63 9.64
N GLY A 123 -2.92 5.42 8.57
CA GLY A 123 -2.75 4.99 7.20
C GLY A 123 -2.73 6.15 6.22
N TYR A 124 -2.01 6.00 5.10
CA TYR A 124 -1.94 6.98 4.02
C TYR A 124 -2.29 6.35 2.69
N ILE A 125 -3.34 6.83 2.04
CA ILE A 125 -3.80 6.28 0.76
C ILE A 125 -3.15 7.06 -0.38
N TYR A 126 -2.41 6.38 -1.25
CA TYR A 126 -1.90 7.00 -2.48
C TYR A 126 -2.99 7.06 -3.54
N GLN A 127 -3.57 5.90 -3.83
CA GLN A 127 -4.61 5.76 -4.85
C GLN A 127 -5.48 4.55 -4.57
N ILE A 128 -6.75 4.63 -4.95
CA ILE A 128 -7.71 3.52 -4.96
C ILE A 128 -8.56 3.66 -6.23
N LYS A 129 -8.46 2.66 -7.10
CA LYS A 129 -9.28 2.53 -8.31
C LYS A 129 -10.47 1.60 -8.10
#